data_AF-A0A7X9J7D0-F1
#
_entry.id   AF-A0A7X9J7D0-F1
#
_cell.length_a   1.000
_cell.length_b   1.000
_cell.length_c   1.000
_cell.angle_alpha   90.00
_cell.angle_beta   90.00
_cell.angle_gamma   90.00
#
_symmetry.space_group_name_H-M   'P 1'
#
loop_
_entity.id
_entity.type
_entity.pdbx_description
1 polymer ?
#
loop_
_entity_poly.entity_id
_entity_poly.type
_entity_poly.pdbx_seq_one_letter_code
_entity_poly.pdbx_strand_id
1 'polypeptide(L)'
;MKKLIFPLFLIVSLSLAACSPQTVTPTATTEIPLPALTTAAVTPEATSTTEQTYTSTDFGLSFTFPRDWYGPEEYVSGDSLRVAVGSDEVYPYGTDRTEQKATRSNSYQIVLQFNRNDTGTTWQTTFDTLAGLQDGQSSSDMRSKLIRVSALDLGSYQGYEYIVTLADTASTEPVYSRVILLRDDQGHLLNLMGSPNNVEIPLGQGWSELYQQIDTENQPIFTALFDSLSLP
;
A
#
# COMPACT_ATOMS: atom_id res chain seq x y z
N MET A 1 -18.27 72.18 -21.95
CA MET A 1 -17.81 71.61 -20.67
C MET A 1 -16.40 71.08 -20.86
N LYS A 2 -15.43 71.76 -20.24
CA LYS A 2 -13.99 71.42 -20.18
C LYS A 2 -13.71 70.78 -18.82
N LYS A 3 -12.82 69.78 -18.80
CA LYS A 3 -11.82 69.48 -17.73
C LYS A 3 -10.94 68.32 -18.25
N LEU A 4 -9.72 68.59 -18.72
CA LEU A 4 -8.44 68.78 -17.97
C LEU A 4 -8.04 67.52 -17.17
N ILE A 5 -7.03 66.76 -17.61
CA ILE A 5 -5.58 66.86 -17.28
C ILE A 5 -5.30 66.60 -15.79
N PHE A 6 -4.58 65.52 -15.44
CA PHE A 6 -3.22 65.61 -14.85
C PHE A 6 -2.59 64.22 -14.61
N PRO A 7 -1.32 64.00 -15.01
CA PRO A 7 -0.47 62.93 -14.49
C PRO A 7 0.17 63.37 -13.17
N LEU A 8 0.24 62.51 -12.16
CA LEU A 8 0.99 62.82 -10.93
C LEU A 8 2.14 61.82 -10.76
N PHE A 9 3.33 62.30 -11.12
CA PHE A 9 4.59 61.85 -10.54
C PHE A 9 4.55 62.07 -9.03
N LEU A 10 4.75 61.01 -8.24
CA LEU A 10 5.31 61.13 -6.90
C LEU A 10 6.59 60.29 -6.86
N ILE A 11 7.72 60.98 -7.01
CA ILE A 11 9.04 60.47 -6.67
C ILE A 11 9.14 60.50 -5.16
N VAL A 12 9.26 59.34 -4.53
CA VAL A 12 9.83 59.21 -3.19
C VAL A 12 11.16 58.50 -3.35
N SER A 13 12.24 59.28 -3.26
CA SER A 13 13.58 58.79 -3.06
C SER A 13 13.91 58.74 -1.56
N LEU A 14 14.88 57.87 -1.22
CA LEU A 14 15.46 57.53 0.09
C LEU A 14 14.69 56.43 0.85
N SER A 15 15.30 55.31 1.27
CA SER A 15 16.70 55.03 1.60
C SER A 15 17.01 53.52 1.50
N LEU A 16 18.20 53.20 1.01
CA LEU A 16 18.83 51.90 1.12
C LEU A 16 19.06 51.57 2.60
N ALA A 17 18.26 50.68 3.18
CA ALA A 17 18.65 49.90 4.34
C ALA A 17 19.07 48.51 3.83
N ALA A 18 20.37 48.28 3.80
CA ALA A 18 20.94 46.96 3.60
C ALA A 18 20.49 46.06 4.75
N CYS A 19 19.55 45.14 4.49
CA CYS A 19 19.40 43.95 5.31
C CYS A 19 20.43 42.92 4.80
N SER A 20 21.51 42.78 5.57
CA SER A 20 22.46 41.68 5.41
C SER A 20 21.72 40.33 5.41
N PRO A 21 22.16 39.34 4.61
CA PRO A 21 21.68 37.97 4.76
C PRO A 21 22.05 37.47 6.16
N GLN A 22 21.04 37.13 6.97
CA GLN A 22 21.25 36.40 8.20
C GLN A 22 21.65 34.97 7.83
N THR A 23 22.93 34.67 7.98
CA THR A 23 23.43 33.29 8.00
C THR A 23 22.87 32.62 9.26
N VAL A 24 21.81 31.84 9.10
CA VAL A 24 21.39 30.87 10.12
C VAL A 24 22.43 29.75 10.14
N THR A 25 23.33 29.81 11.12
CA THR A 25 24.20 28.69 11.47
C THR A 25 23.31 27.55 12.00
N PRO A 26 23.34 26.35 11.40
CA PRO A 26 22.64 25.21 11.97
C PRO A 26 23.32 24.83 13.29
N THR A 27 22.58 24.93 14.39
CA THR A 27 22.98 24.35 15.67
C THR A 27 22.96 22.84 15.52
N ALA A 28 24.13 22.22 15.58
CA ALA A 28 24.27 20.77 15.62
C ALA A 28 23.45 20.23 16.81
N THR A 29 22.42 19.45 16.50
CA THR A 29 21.69 18.69 17.52
C THR A 29 22.58 17.54 17.94
N THR A 30 23.07 17.58 19.17
CA THR A 30 23.75 16.45 19.82
C THR A 30 22.77 15.28 19.87
N GLU A 31 23.02 14.25 19.06
CA GLU A 31 22.29 12.99 19.04
C GLU A 31 22.49 12.31 20.40
N ILE A 32 21.41 12.21 21.18
CA ILE A 32 21.41 11.45 22.44
C ILE A 32 21.41 9.96 22.05
N PRO A 33 22.34 9.12 22.53
CA PRO A 33 22.33 7.71 22.19
C PRO A 33 21.06 7.06 22.76
N LEU A 34 20.25 6.47 21.89
CA LEU A 34 19.05 5.74 22.25
C LEU A 34 19.46 4.47 23.06
N PRO A 35 18.82 4.18 24.20
CA PRO A 35 19.09 2.94 24.92
C PRO A 35 18.72 1.73 24.05
N ALA A 36 19.57 0.71 24.04
CA ALA A 36 19.33 -0.54 23.33
C ALA A 36 18.02 -1.16 23.81
N LEU A 37 17.02 -1.20 22.92
CA LEU A 37 15.79 -1.96 23.14
C LEU A 37 16.15 -3.45 23.09
N THR A 38 15.96 -4.12 24.21
CA THR A 38 15.98 -5.59 24.25
C THR A 38 14.70 -6.07 23.59
N THR A 39 14.72 -6.25 22.27
CA THR A 39 13.64 -6.88 21.52
C THR A 39 13.49 -8.30 22.03
N ALA A 40 12.38 -8.62 22.68
CA ALA A 40 11.97 -10.02 22.81
C ALA A 40 11.68 -10.49 21.38
N ALA A 41 12.56 -11.33 20.83
CA ALA A 41 12.33 -11.95 19.54
C ALA A 41 11.02 -12.75 19.63
N VAL A 42 9.99 -12.30 18.92
CA VAL A 42 8.87 -13.17 18.57
C VAL A 42 9.51 -14.24 17.70
N THR A 43 9.60 -15.45 18.23
CA THR A 43 10.12 -16.58 17.46
C THR A 43 9.10 -16.83 16.35
N PRO A 44 9.46 -16.73 15.06
CA PRO A 44 8.56 -17.10 13.99
C PRO A 44 8.21 -18.57 14.20
N GLU A 45 6.94 -18.84 14.43
CA GLU A 45 6.44 -20.21 14.46
C GLU A 45 6.69 -20.78 13.06
N ALA A 46 7.51 -21.83 12.97
CA ALA A 46 7.89 -22.42 11.70
C ALA A 46 6.63 -22.85 10.94
N THR A 47 6.36 -22.16 9.82
CA THR A 47 5.24 -22.47 8.94
C THR A 47 5.44 -23.85 8.36
N SER A 48 4.58 -24.78 8.78
CA SER A 48 4.43 -26.10 8.16
C SER A 48 4.11 -25.89 6.67
N THR A 49 5.01 -26.34 5.80
CA THR A 49 4.97 -26.27 4.32
C THR A 49 3.90 -27.17 3.68
N THR A 50 2.71 -27.24 4.26
CA THR A 50 1.57 -27.88 3.59
C THR A 50 0.78 -26.78 2.90
N GLU A 51 0.85 -26.72 1.58
CA GLU A 51 0.05 -25.81 0.76
C GLU A 51 -1.27 -26.48 0.33
N GLN A 52 -2.26 -25.66 0.01
CA GLN A 52 -3.50 -26.07 -0.66
C GLN A 52 -3.74 -25.20 -1.89
N THR A 53 -4.43 -25.75 -2.89
CA THR A 53 -4.69 -25.08 -4.17
C THR A 53 -6.14 -24.63 -4.25
N TYR A 54 -6.34 -23.36 -4.60
CA TYR A 54 -7.62 -22.83 -5.06
C TYR A 54 -7.67 -22.85 -6.60
N THR A 55 -8.84 -23.12 -7.18
CA THR A 55 -9.05 -23.07 -8.63
C THR A 55 -10.45 -22.55 -8.93
N SER A 56 -10.52 -21.47 -9.71
CA SER A 56 -11.75 -20.97 -10.30
C SER A 56 -11.84 -21.42 -11.76
N THR A 57 -12.74 -22.36 -12.05
CA THR A 57 -12.93 -22.85 -13.42
C THR A 57 -13.55 -21.77 -14.31
N ASP A 58 -14.49 -20.99 -13.78
CA ASP A 58 -15.20 -19.94 -14.52
C ASP A 58 -14.29 -18.78 -14.90
N PHE A 59 -13.27 -18.49 -14.08
CA PHE A 59 -12.29 -17.45 -14.33
C PHE A 59 -10.99 -17.97 -14.96
N GLY A 60 -10.76 -19.28 -14.98
CA GLY A 60 -9.55 -19.89 -15.54
C GLY A 60 -8.30 -19.61 -14.72
N LEU A 61 -8.43 -19.36 -13.41
CA LEU A 61 -7.32 -19.01 -12.53
C LEU A 61 -7.17 -19.96 -11.35
N SER A 62 -5.93 -20.08 -10.87
CA SER A 62 -5.59 -20.87 -9.69
C SER A 62 -4.40 -20.27 -8.95
N PHE A 63 -4.28 -20.58 -7.66
CA PHE A 63 -3.11 -20.25 -6.83
C PHE A 63 -3.01 -21.22 -5.64
N THR A 64 -1.85 -21.25 -4.99
CA THR A 64 -1.63 -21.95 -3.73
C THR A 64 -1.52 -20.99 -2.56
N PHE A 65 -1.90 -21.47 -1.38
CA PHE A 65 -1.79 -20.74 -0.12
C PHE A 65 -1.61 -21.73 1.05
N PRO A 66 -1.14 -21.28 2.22
CA PRO A 66 -0.90 -22.16 3.36
C PRO A 66 -2.17 -22.91 3.77
N ARG A 67 -2.03 -24.20 4.09
CA ARG A 67 -3.18 -25.05 4.46
C ARG A 67 -3.82 -24.68 5.80
N ASP A 68 -3.05 -24.04 6.67
CA ASP A 68 -3.48 -23.55 7.97
C ASP A 68 -4.12 -22.15 7.92
N TRP A 69 -4.17 -21.51 6.74
CA TRP A 69 -4.89 -20.27 6.54
C TRP A 69 -6.39 -20.50 6.29
N TYR A 70 -7.18 -19.54 6.74
CA TYR A 70 -8.62 -19.46 6.48
C TYR A 70 -8.90 -19.08 5.04
N GLY A 71 -10.09 -19.47 4.56
CA GLY A 71 -10.53 -19.29 3.18
C GLY A 71 -10.43 -20.57 2.35
N PRO A 72 -10.59 -20.49 1.02
CA PRO A 72 -10.80 -19.27 0.25
C PRO A 72 -12.23 -18.76 0.43
N GLU A 73 -12.38 -17.48 0.78
CA GLU A 73 -13.68 -16.81 0.74
C GLU A 73 -13.86 -16.13 -0.61
N GLU A 74 -14.79 -16.65 -1.40
CA GLU A 74 -15.01 -16.28 -2.79
C GLU A 74 -16.22 -15.36 -2.94
N TYR A 75 -16.08 -14.33 -3.76
CA TYR A 75 -17.16 -13.47 -4.20
C TYR A 75 -17.06 -13.22 -5.71
N VAL A 76 -18.14 -13.51 -6.43
CA VAL A 76 -18.26 -13.29 -7.87
C VAL A 76 -19.35 -12.26 -8.15
N SER A 77 -19.04 -11.27 -8.98
CA SER A 77 -20.00 -10.29 -9.47
C SER A 77 -19.75 -10.01 -10.96
N GLY A 78 -20.56 -10.62 -11.82
CA GLY A 78 -20.38 -10.53 -13.27
C GLY A 78 -19.00 -11.01 -13.70
N ASP A 79 -18.22 -10.11 -14.30
CA ASP A 79 -16.87 -10.34 -14.81
C ASP A 79 -15.76 -10.14 -13.77
N SER A 80 -16.13 -10.01 -12.49
CA SER A 80 -15.22 -9.81 -11.37
C SER A 80 -15.22 -11.02 -10.42
N LEU A 81 -14.02 -11.51 -10.11
CA LEU A 81 -13.75 -12.46 -9.05
C LEU A 81 -12.99 -11.76 -7.93
N ARG A 82 -13.38 -12.01 -6.68
CA ARG A 82 -12.60 -11.68 -5.48
C ARG A 82 -12.43 -12.93 -4.64
N VAL A 83 -11.22 -13.21 -4.19
CA VAL A 83 -10.89 -14.32 -3.30
C VAL A 83 -10.05 -13.80 -2.15
N ALA A 84 -10.43 -14.14 -0.91
CA ALA A 84 -9.66 -13.78 0.28
C ALA A 84 -9.18 -15.03 1.03
N VAL A 85 -7.93 -15.00 1.48
CA VAL A 85 -7.32 -15.98 2.38
C VAL A 85 -6.54 -15.25 3.48
N GLY A 86 -6.37 -15.85 4.65
CA GLY A 86 -5.66 -15.17 5.73
C GLY A 86 -5.26 -16.06 6.89
N SER A 87 -4.30 -15.58 7.69
CA SER A 87 -3.83 -16.27 8.90
C SER A 87 -4.77 -16.13 10.12
N ASP A 88 -5.87 -15.39 9.95
CA ASP A 88 -7.05 -15.30 10.82
C ASP A 88 -8.31 -15.39 9.94
N GLU A 89 -9.48 -15.48 10.56
CA GLU A 89 -10.77 -15.63 9.88
C GLU A 89 -10.98 -14.57 8.79
N VAL A 90 -11.29 -15.05 7.58
CA VAL A 90 -11.70 -14.21 6.46
C VAL A 90 -13.22 -14.26 6.33
N TYR A 91 -13.82 -13.09 6.10
CA TYR A 91 -15.27 -12.93 6.09
C TYR A 91 -15.79 -12.67 4.68
N PRO A 92 -17.05 -13.05 4.40
CA PRO A 92 -17.70 -12.73 3.13
C PRO A 92 -17.56 -11.27 2.75
N TYR A 93 -17.41 -11.02 1.45
CA TYR A 93 -17.32 -9.66 0.96
C TYR A 93 -18.60 -8.88 1.32
N GLY A 94 -18.44 -7.75 2.01
CA GLY A 94 -19.55 -6.93 2.51
C GLY A 94 -19.95 -7.20 3.96
N THR A 95 -19.31 -8.14 4.67
CA THR A 95 -19.54 -8.32 6.11
C THR A 95 -19.13 -7.08 6.90
N ASP A 96 -20.02 -6.59 7.75
CA ASP A 96 -19.82 -5.39 8.55
C ASP A 96 -18.65 -5.54 9.53
N ARG A 97 -17.91 -4.45 9.77
CA ARG A 97 -16.73 -4.48 10.66
C ARG A 97 -17.06 -4.90 12.09
N THR A 98 -18.29 -4.66 12.56
CA THR A 98 -18.77 -5.09 13.88
C THR A 98 -19.04 -6.58 13.98
N GLU A 99 -19.24 -7.25 12.84
CA GLU A 99 -19.48 -8.69 12.76
C GLU A 99 -18.18 -9.48 12.59
N GLN A 100 -17.13 -8.82 12.10
CA GLN A 100 -15.79 -9.37 12.00
C GLN A 100 -15.16 -9.49 13.39
N LYS A 101 -15.04 -10.72 13.89
CA LYS A 101 -14.43 -11.04 15.19
C LYS A 101 -13.02 -11.54 14.96
N ALA A 102 -12.04 -10.68 15.20
CA ALA A 102 -10.65 -11.10 15.12
C ALA A 102 -10.33 -12.11 16.22
N THR A 103 -9.68 -13.21 15.84
CA THR A 103 -9.29 -14.28 16.77
C THR A 103 -7.79 -14.37 16.99
N ARG A 104 -7.01 -13.75 16.09
CA ARG A 104 -5.54 -13.72 16.14
C ARG A 104 -5.01 -12.30 15.97
N SER A 105 -4.18 -11.84 16.89
CA SER A 105 -3.44 -10.57 16.74
C SER A 105 -2.33 -10.70 15.70
N ASN A 106 -1.98 -9.58 15.05
CA ASN A 106 -0.90 -9.50 14.06
C ASN A 106 -1.09 -10.52 12.92
N SER A 107 -2.34 -10.66 12.46
CA SER A 107 -2.68 -11.54 11.36
C SER A 107 -2.36 -10.88 10.02
N TYR A 108 -2.47 -11.65 8.94
CA TYR A 108 -2.19 -11.19 7.59
C TYR A 108 -3.26 -11.76 6.66
N GLN A 109 -3.76 -10.91 5.76
CA GLN A 109 -4.76 -11.29 4.77
C GLN A 109 -4.21 -11.02 3.39
N ILE A 110 -4.47 -11.95 2.47
CA ILE A 110 -4.24 -11.76 1.04
C ILE A 110 -5.58 -11.79 0.32
N VAL A 111 -5.84 -10.76 -0.48
CA VAL A 111 -7.02 -10.64 -1.32
C VAL A 111 -6.58 -10.57 -2.78
N LEU A 112 -7.05 -11.53 -3.58
CA LEU A 112 -6.96 -11.50 -5.02
C LEU A 112 -8.25 -10.95 -5.59
N GLN A 113 -8.16 -9.97 -6.50
CA GLN A 113 -9.26 -9.52 -7.32
C GLN A 113 -8.85 -9.59 -8.80
N PHE A 114 -9.68 -10.23 -9.60
CA PHE A 114 -9.52 -10.35 -11.03
C PHE A 114 -10.76 -9.82 -11.74
N ASN A 115 -10.59 -8.87 -12.65
CA ASN A 115 -11.67 -8.30 -13.45
C ASN A 115 -11.38 -8.55 -14.93
N ARG A 116 -12.33 -9.15 -15.65
CA ARG A 116 -12.27 -9.20 -17.12
C ARG A 116 -12.74 -7.89 -17.71
N ASN A 117 -12.04 -7.41 -18.73
CA ASN A 117 -12.39 -6.22 -19.51
C ASN A 117 -12.69 -4.99 -18.61
N ASP A 118 -11.83 -4.73 -17.63
CA ASP A 118 -11.98 -3.64 -16.66
C ASP A 118 -11.89 -2.28 -17.39
N THR A 119 -13.01 -1.56 -17.43
CA THR A 119 -13.10 -0.21 -18.00
C THR A 119 -12.98 0.90 -16.96
N GLY A 120 -12.66 0.55 -15.71
CA GLY A 120 -12.44 1.49 -14.63
C GLY A 120 -11.22 2.37 -14.88
N THR A 121 -11.24 3.59 -14.35
CA THR A 121 -10.14 4.55 -14.49
C THR A 121 -9.32 4.73 -13.22
N THR A 122 -9.83 4.27 -12.07
CA THR A 122 -9.18 4.44 -10.77
C THR A 122 -7.80 3.77 -10.75
N TRP A 123 -7.70 2.53 -11.26
CA TRP A 123 -6.42 1.81 -11.31
C TRP A 123 -5.43 2.42 -12.31
N GLN A 124 -5.90 3.07 -13.37
CA GLN A 124 -5.04 3.66 -14.42
C GLN A 124 -4.14 4.74 -13.84
N THR A 125 -4.69 5.63 -13.00
CA THR A 125 -3.91 6.68 -12.33
C THR A 125 -2.77 6.09 -11.49
N THR A 126 -3.06 5.02 -10.73
CA THR A 126 -2.05 4.31 -9.94
C THR A 126 -1.01 3.67 -10.85
N PHE A 127 -1.43 2.98 -11.91
CA PHE A 127 -0.55 2.30 -12.86
C PHE A 127 0.42 3.29 -13.53
N ASP A 128 -0.10 4.40 -14.05
CA ASP A 128 0.70 5.44 -14.72
C ASP A 128 1.68 6.12 -13.74
N THR A 129 1.25 6.33 -12.50
CA THR A 129 2.13 6.85 -11.44
C THR A 129 3.30 5.89 -11.20
N LEU A 130 3.04 4.59 -11.06
CA LEU A 130 4.07 3.57 -10.83
C LEU A 130 5.01 3.42 -12.03
N ALA A 131 4.49 3.55 -13.26
CA ALA A 131 5.29 3.54 -14.48
C ALA A 131 6.33 4.68 -14.52
N GLY A 132 6.00 5.84 -13.93
CA GLY A 132 6.91 6.98 -13.83
C GLY A 132 7.96 6.88 -12.72
N LEU A 133 7.82 5.92 -11.79
CA LEU A 133 8.75 5.71 -10.68
C LEU A 133 9.81 4.66 -11.04
N GLN A 134 10.99 4.77 -10.45
CA GLN A 134 11.96 3.67 -10.37
C GLN A 134 11.67 2.78 -9.16
N ASP A 135 12.22 1.56 -9.15
CA ASP A 135 12.13 0.67 -7.99
C ASP A 135 12.74 1.34 -6.75
N GLY A 136 12.01 1.30 -5.62
CA GLY A 136 12.34 1.98 -4.38
C GLY A 136 11.93 3.46 -4.33
N GLN A 137 11.46 4.06 -5.43
CA GLN A 137 10.95 5.44 -5.40
C GLN A 137 9.51 5.50 -4.92
N SER A 138 9.14 6.65 -4.36
CA SER A 138 7.79 6.90 -3.86
C SER A 138 7.16 8.15 -4.44
N SER A 139 5.84 8.10 -4.62
CA SER A 139 4.97 9.25 -4.86
C SER A 139 4.07 9.44 -3.65
N SER A 140 3.94 10.67 -3.16
CA SER A 140 3.07 10.99 -2.03
C SER A 140 2.09 12.09 -2.40
N ASP A 141 0.87 11.98 -1.90
CA ASP A 141 -0.10 13.06 -1.87
C ASP A 141 -0.38 13.51 -0.41
N MET A 142 -1.42 14.32 -0.20
CA MET A 142 -1.77 14.85 1.12
C MET A 142 -2.19 13.76 2.14
N ARG A 143 -2.54 12.55 1.68
CA ARG A 143 -3.07 11.46 2.49
C ARG A 143 -2.29 10.17 2.30
N SER A 144 -1.89 9.84 1.07
CA SER A 144 -1.32 8.56 0.68
C SER A 144 0.15 8.66 0.26
N LYS A 145 0.86 7.55 0.39
CA LYS A 145 2.19 7.31 -0.14
C LYS A 145 2.18 5.98 -0.90
N LEU A 146 2.59 6.03 -2.16
CA LEU A 146 2.84 4.88 -3.00
C LEU A 146 4.36 4.69 -3.13
N ILE A 147 4.85 3.48 -2.90
CA ILE A 147 6.27 3.12 -3.02
C ILE A 147 6.36 1.99 -4.05
N ARG A 148 7.00 2.22 -5.18
CA ARG A 148 7.22 1.16 -6.16
C ARG A 148 8.25 0.18 -5.60
N VAL A 149 7.91 -1.11 -5.59
CA VAL A 149 8.82 -2.19 -5.18
C VAL A 149 9.55 -2.73 -6.39
N SER A 150 8.81 -3.17 -7.40
CA SER A 150 9.37 -3.79 -8.60
C SER A 150 8.43 -3.66 -9.81
N ALA A 151 8.98 -3.74 -11.03
CA ALA A 151 8.19 -4.11 -12.20
C ALA A 151 8.04 -5.62 -12.26
N LEU A 152 6.88 -6.08 -12.73
CA LEU A 152 6.51 -7.48 -12.78
C LEU A 152 5.92 -7.87 -14.14
N ASP A 153 6.22 -9.10 -14.54
CA ASP A 153 5.65 -9.78 -15.71
C ASP A 153 5.10 -11.15 -15.27
N LEU A 154 3.90 -11.49 -15.73
CA LEU A 154 3.25 -12.79 -15.51
C LEU A 154 2.53 -13.21 -16.80
N GLY A 155 3.21 -13.94 -17.68
CA GLY A 155 2.65 -14.31 -18.98
C GLY A 155 2.37 -13.09 -19.85
N SER A 156 1.10 -12.88 -20.24
CA SER A 156 0.64 -11.68 -20.97
C SER A 156 0.38 -10.47 -20.07
N TYR A 157 0.46 -10.64 -18.74
CA TYR A 157 0.20 -9.58 -17.78
C TYR A 157 1.49 -8.84 -17.43
N GLN A 158 1.39 -7.52 -17.35
CA GLN A 158 2.48 -6.64 -16.96
C GLN A 158 2.01 -5.63 -15.94
N GLY A 159 2.91 -5.22 -15.05
CA GLY A 159 2.61 -4.17 -14.09
C GLY A 159 3.65 -4.06 -13.00
N TYR A 160 3.18 -3.83 -11.77
CA TYR A 160 4.05 -3.41 -10.68
C TYR A 160 3.65 -4.01 -9.35
N GLU A 161 4.66 -4.34 -8.57
CA GLU A 161 4.53 -4.47 -7.12
C GLU A 161 4.77 -3.10 -6.48
N TYR A 162 3.94 -2.75 -5.51
CA TYR A 162 4.07 -1.50 -4.78
C TYR A 162 3.52 -1.63 -3.36
N ILE A 163 3.93 -0.72 -2.49
CA ILE A 163 3.34 -0.54 -1.16
C ILE A 163 2.50 0.73 -1.19
N VAL A 164 1.27 0.63 -0.69
CA VAL A 164 0.45 1.79 -0.36
C VAL A 164 0.37 1.92 1.15
N THR A 165 0.65 3.11 1.66
CA THR A 165 0.53 3.44 3.07
C THR A 165 -0.02 4.86 3.23
N LEU A 166 -0.61 5.17 4.37
CA LEU A 166 -0.90 6.55 4.73
C LEU A 166 0.30 7.19 5.44
N ALA A 167 0.34 8.53 5.44
CA ALA A 167 1.19 9.22 6.40
C ALA A 167 0.65 8.98 7.82
N ASP A 168 1.52 8.86 8.82
CA ASP A 168 1.12 8.55 10.20
C ASP A 168 0.11 9.56 10.79
N THR A 169 0.07 10.77 10.24
CA THR A 169 -0.82 11.86 10.66
C THR A 169 -2.14 11.94 9.88
N ALA A 170 -2.39 11.07 8.90
CA ALA A 170 -3.45 11.25 7.91
C ALA A 170 -4.77 10.50 8.22
N SER A 171 -4.82 9.61 9.22
CA SER A 171 -6.00 8.80 9.52
C SER A 171 -6.04 8.32 10.97
N THR A 172 -7.25 8.01 11.47
CA THR A 172 -7.49 7.30 12.73
C THR A 172 -7.27 5.79 12.59
N GLU A 173 -7.28 5.28 11.36
CA GLU A 173 -7.06 3.87 11.04
C GLU A 173 -5.76 3.70 10.24
N PRO A 174 -4.86 2.80 10.68
CA PRO A 174 -3.67 2.41 9.92
C PRO A 174 -4.04 1.87 8.54
N VAL A 175 -3.25 2.23 7.53
CA VAL A 175 -3.36 1.65 6.19
C VAL A 175 -1.95 1.33 5.72
N TYR A 176 -1.71 0.05 5.48
CA TYR A 176 -0.48 -0.46 4.91
C TYR A 176 -0.82 -1.72 4.11
N SER A 177 -0.57 -1.70 2.81
CA SER A 177 -0.79 -2.86 1.95
C SER A 177 0.33 -2.99 0.94
N ARG A 178 0.81 -4.21 0.75
CA ARG A 178 1.59 -4.61 -0.42
C ARG A 178 0.63 -5.02 -1.52
N VAL A 179 0.85 -4.53 -2.73
CA VAL A 179 -0.08 -4.72 -3.85
C VAL A 179 0.71 -5.07 -5.09
N ILE A 180 0.25 -6.10 -5.80
CA ILE A 180 0.62 -6.37 -7.18
C ILE A 180 -0.56 -5.97 -8.06
N LEU A 181 -0.33 -5.03 -8.97
CA LEU A 181 -1.30 -4.57 -9.96
C LEU A 181 -0.79 -4.93 -11.36
N LEU A 182 -1.45 -5.88 -12.02
CA LEU A 182 -1.12 -6.29 -13.38
C LEU A 182 -2.29 -6.10 -14.33
N ARG A 183 -1.97 -5.85 -15.60
CA ARG A 183 -2.93 -5.79 -16.70
C ARG A 183 -2.40 -6.50 -17.93
N ASP A 184 -3.29 -6.99 -18.77
CA ASP A 184 -2.96 -7.44 -20.11
C ASP A 184 -3.47 -6.47 -21.19
N ASP A 185 -3.19 -6.79 -22.45
CA ASP A 185 -3.66 -6.01 -23.61
C ASP A 185 -5.15 -6.21 -23.92
N GLN A 186 -5.81 -7.17 -23.28
CA GLN A 186 -7.25 -7.43 -23.41
C GLN A 186 -8.07 -6.63 -22.39
N GLY A 187 -7.41 -5.88 -21.50
CA GLY A 187 -8.05 -5.08 -20.46
C GLY A 187 -8.45 -5.91 -19.25
N HIS A 188 -7.89 -7.11 -19.06
CA HIS A 188 -8.02 -7.85 -17.81
C HIS A 188 -7.13 -7.23 -16.76
N LEU A 189 -7.63 -7.14 -15.53
CA LEU A 189 -6.94 -6.53 -14.40
C LEU A 189 -6.81 -7.54 -13.26
N LEU A 190 -5.59 -7.73 -12.78
CA LEU A 190 -5.30 -8.44 -11.55
C LEU A 190 -4.85 -7.44 -10.48
N ASN A 191 -5.46 -7.52 -9.30
CA ASN A 191 -5.00 -6.87 -8.09
C ASN A 191 -4.82 -7.93 -7.00
N LEU A 192 -3.58 -8.14 -6.56
CA LEU A 192 -3.27 -9.01 -5.43
C LEU A 192 -2.78 -8.14 -4.28
N MET A 193 -3.53 -8.09 -3.18
CA MET A 193 -3.25 -7.23 -2.04
C MET A 193 -2.97 -8.07 -0.80
N GLY A 194 -1.79 -7.90 -0.22
CA GLY A 194 -1.41 -8.40 1.10
C GLY A 194 -1.45 -7.27 2.12
N SER A 195 -2.08 -7.50 3.27
CA SER A 195 -2.19 -6.49 4.32
C SER A 195 -2.16 -7.11 5.72
N PRO A 196 -1.37 -6.54 6.65
CA PRO A 196 -1.50 -6.84 8.06
C PRO A 196 -2.92 -6.52 8.55
N ASN A 197 -3.48 -7.38 9.40
CA ASN A 197 -4.80 -7.25 9.99
C ASN A 197 -4.73 -7.50 11.50
N ASN A 198 -5.71 -6.94 12.23
CA ASN A 198 -5.81 -7.03 13.69
C ASN A 198 -4.46 -6.79 14.41
N VAL A 199 -3.74 -5.74 14.00
CA VAL A 199 -2.42 -5.42 14.52
C VAL A 199 -2.53 -4.80 15.91
N GLU A 200 -1.81 -5.36 16.86
CA GLU A 200 -1.67 -4.77 18.19
C GLU A 200 -0.67 -3.61 18.12
N ILE A 201 -1.08 -2.42 18.56
CA ILE A 201 -0.23 -1.21 18.54
C ILE A 201 0.06 -0.81 19.99
N PRO A 202 1.23 -1.15 20.54
CA PRO A 202 1.64 -0.73 21.87
C PRO A 202 1.65 0.79 22.02
N LEU A 203 1.33 1.26 23.23
CA LEU A 203 1.32 2.69 23.53
C LEU A 203 2.68 3.33 23.22
N GLY A 204 2.68 4.35 22.38
CA GLY A 204 3.89 5.10 22.01
C GLY A 204 4.73 4.50 20.89
N GLN A 205 4.32 3.36 20.29
CA GLN A 205 4.91 2.87 19.05
C GLN A 205 4.22 3.47 17.82
N GLY A 206 4.99 3.71 16.76
CA GLY A 206 4.46 4.04 15.44
C GLY A 206 3.80 2.81 14.81
N TRP A 207 2.62 3.00 14.24
CA TRP A 207 1.90 1.90 13.60
C TRP A 207 2.58 1.47 12.30
N SER A 208 3.20 2.41 11.57
CA SER A 208 3.76 2.14 10.25
C SER A 208 4.93 1.16 10.31
N GLU A 209 5.79 1.24 11.33
CA GLU A 209 6.88 0.27 11.52
C GLU A 209 6.35 -1.13 11.86
N LEU A 210 5.29 -1.24 12.68
CA LEU A 210 4.69 -2.53 13.04
C LEU A 210 4.04 -3.21 11.84
N TYR A 211 3.27 -2.45 11.06
CA TYR A 211 2.65 -2.98 9.85
C TYR A 211 3.70 -3.40 8.82
N GLN A 212 4.75 -2.59 8.64
CA GLN A 212 5.88 -2.95 7.77
C GLN A 212 6.59 -4.22 8.23
N GLN A 213 6.79 -4.39 9.55
CA GLN A 213 7.40 -5.60 10.08
C GLN A 213 6.55 -6.84 9.77
N ILE A 214 5.25 -6.79 10.06
CA ILE A 214 4.33 -7.91 9.80
C ILE A 214 4.26 -8.22 8.30
N ASP A 215 4.23 -7.21 7.43
CA ASP A 215 4.30 -7.41 5.98
C ASP A 215 5.61 -8.08 5.55
N THR A 216 6.75 -7.66 6.11
CA THR A 216 8.06 -8.25 5.82
C THR A 216 8.11 -9.71 6.24
N GLU A 217 7.54 -10.06 7.39
CA GLU A 217 7.44 -11.44 7.89
C GLU A 217 6.54 -12.32 6.98
N ASN A 218 5.51 -11.74 6.37
CA ASN A 218 4.57 -12.43 5.48
C ASN A 218 4.96 -12.35 3.98
N GLN A 219 5.98 -11.56 3.63
CA GLN A 219 6.43 -11.40 2.24
C GLN A 219 6.72 -12.73 1.53
N PRO A 220 7.37 -13.74 2.16
CA PRO A 220 7.58 -15.02 1.51
C PRO A 220 6.28 -15.74 1.12
N ILE A 221 5.24 -15.64 1.95
CA ILE A 221 3.92 -16.24 1.67
C ILE A 221 3.23 -15.48 0.55
N PHE A 222 3.26 -14.14 0.60
CA PHE A 222 2.72 -13.29 -0.46
C PHE A 222 3.37 -13.58 -1.82
N THR A 223 4.69 -13.71 -1.83
CA THR A 223 5.48 -14.04 -3.02
C THR A 223 5.17 -15.45 -3.52
N ALA A 224 5.12 -16.46 -2.63
CA ALA A 224 4.77 -17.83 -3.01
C ALA A 224 3.37 -17.93 -3.63
N LEU A 225 2.39 -17.20 -3.09
CA LEU A 225 1.06 -17.13 -3.68
C LEU A 225 1.12 -16.51 -5.08
N PHE A 226 1.80 -15.37 -5.24
CA PHE A 226 1.99 -14.74 -6.55
C PHE A 226 2.67 -15.67 -7.57
N ASP A 227 3.77 -16.31 -7.18
CA ASP A 227 4.53 -17.22 -8.03
C ASP A 227 3.73 -18.47 -8.44
N SER A 228 2.74 -18.86 -7.64
CA SER A 228 1.83 -19.97 -7.93
C SER A 228 0.66 -19.60 -8.84
N LEU A 229 0.46 -18.31 -9.15
CA LEU A 229 -0.68 -17.86 -9.92
C LEU A 229 -0.64 -18.40 -11.35
N SER A 230 -1.73 -19.09 -11.71
CA SER A 230 -2.08 -19.33 -13.10
C SER A 230 -3.23 -18.41 -13.46
N LEU A 231 -3.10 -17.70 -14.57
CA LEU A 231 -4.11 -16.82 -15.15
C LEU A 231 -4.62 -17.40 -16.48
N PRO A 232 -5.83 -17.03 -16.93
CA PRO A 232 -6.39 -17.48 -18.20
C PRO A 232 -5.58 -17.05 -19.43
#